data_AF-A0A955BNQ0-F1
#
_entry.id   AF-A0A955BNQ0-F1
#
_cell.length_a   1.000
_cell.length_b   1.000
_cell.length_c   1.000
_cell.angle_alpha   90.00
_cell.angle_beta   90.00
_cell.angle_gamma   90.00
#
_symmetry.space_group_name_H-M   'P 1'
#
loop_
_entity.id
_entity.type
_entity.pdbx_description
1 polymer ?
#
loop_
_entity_poly.entity_id
_entity_poly.type
_entity_poly.pdbx_seq_one_letter_code
_entity_poly.pdbx_strand_id
1 'polypeptide(L)'
;MKSISRLLRTAFEIRFLAAVLIAIAIAAVATGVPIGIMVFTHDIPIVLLSWPIVGIVIGVAMLYGAIRVLLYHPVFDSDYSKWLATTPWEPELPLPKGPIHLVWGDGVIVAVLCGLSTLLSFSIPEDAWLYAIGPALSFAAAIAITWTLANLATGQTAHVWCALFAPCLLGLLGLPVSGIIFCPFVVAAIAWHGVHHSLKRFPWGNTTASKLWEDKSQALIGWPYRNLLLQSGDFHVNFRRAVLESSLAAGWAWYWIESMRKSDSQGDLDAEMVAVGFGTLAIVGVRLGGYGAAICSHLCWGQRVANRQWIVPRHDQIFLVPILMVVVGSVVPWALHIGLGVSVAVSCGIGLGLVVLLGRGVGPSVRELELTGVHSRFGALDQSKRFITASGSNS
;
A
#
# COMPACT_ATOMS: atom_id res chain seq x y z
N MET A 1 -25.92 -28.53 13.54
CA MET A 1 -25.08 -27.32 13.40
C MET A 1 -25.09 -26.67 12.01
N LYS A 2 -25.06 -27.41 10.87
CA LYS A 2 -25.07 -26.81 9.51
C LYS A 2 -26.29 -25.92 9.17
N SER A 3 -27.44 -26.11 9.81
CA SER A 3 -28.65 -25.29 9.58
C SER A 3 -28.57 -23.91 10.27
N ILE A 4 -28.06 -23.87 11.49
CA ILE A 4 -27.97 -22.64 12.31
C ILE A 4 -26.95 -21.66 11.71
N SER A 5 -25.83 -22.15 11.18
CA SER A 5 -24.82 -21.29 10.55
C SER A 5 -25.30 -20.65 9.23
N ARG A 6 -26.17 -21.35 8.47
CA ARG A 6 -26.80 -20.79 7.27
C ARG A 6 -27.75 -19.66 7.63
N LEU A 7 -28.62 -19.88 8.63
CA LEU A 7 -29.58 -18.88 9.10
C LEU A 7 -28.90 -17.62 9.64
N LEU A 8 -27.84 -17.77 10.44
CA LEU A 8 -27.06 -16.64 10.95
C LEU A 8 -26.36 -15.88 9.83
N ARG A 9 -25.85 -16.57 8.80
CA ARG A 9 -25.24 -15.92 7.63
C ARG A 9 -26.26 -15.11 6.84
N THR A 10 -27.40 -15.70 6.49
CA THR A 10 -28.47 -14.98 5.79
C THR A 10 -29.00 -13.82 6.61
N ALA A 11 -29.11 -13.96 7.94
CA ALA A 11 -29.54 -12.88 8.80
C ALA A 11 -28.51 -11.73 8.84
N PHE A 12 -27.21 -12.03 8.86
CA PHE A 12 -26.16 -11.02 8.77
C PHE A 12 -26.16 -10.31 7.42
N GLU A 13 -26.24 -11.05 6.31
CA GLU A 13 -26.29 -10.50 4.95
C GLU A 13 -27.52 -9.60 4.76
N ILE A 14 -28.70 -10.02 5.24
CA ILE A 14 -29.93 -9.23 5.18
C ILE A 14 -29.81 -7.97 6.05
N ARG A 15 -29.28 -8.09 7.28
CA ARG A 15 -29.10 -6.93 8.18
C ARG A 15 -28.09 -5.94 7.62
N PHE A 16 -26.99 -6.42 7.05
CA PHE A 16 -25.99 -5.60 6.40
C PHE A 16 -26.58 -4.89 5.17
N LEU A 17 -27.25 -5.63 4.29
CA LEU A 17 -27.91 -5.06 3.12
C LEU A 17 -28.96 -4.01 3.52
N ALA A 18 -29.78 -4.29 4.53
CA ALA A 18 -30.76 -3.34 5.05
C ALA A 18 -30.08 -2.09 5.63
N ALA A 19 -29.05 -2.25 6.47
CA ALA A 19 -28.30 -1.13 7.04
C ALA A 19 -27.63 -0.28 5.96
N VAL A 20 -27.06 -0.92 4.93
CA VAL A 20 -26.45 -0.25 3.79
C VAL A 20 -27.47 0.49 2.94
N LEU A 21 -28.62 -0.12 2.64
CA LEU A 21 -29.69 0.55 1.90
C LEU A 21 -30.26 1.74 2.69
N ILE A 22 -30.40 1.60 4.02
CA ILE A 22 -30.78 2.71 4.90
C ILE A 22 -29.71 3.81 4.88
N ALA A 23 -28.42 3.46 4.96
CA ALA A 23 -27.34 4.43 4.91
C ALA A 23 -27.27 5.15 3.55
N ILE A 24 -27.47 4.44 2.43
CA ILE A 24 -27.59 5.03 1.10
C ILE A 24 -28.78 5.97 1.05
N ALA A 25 -29.95 5.56 1.54
CA ALA A 25 -31.14 6.39 1.56
C ALA A 25 -30.92 7.66 2.40
N ILE A 26 -30.32 7.54 3.59
CA ILE A 26 -29.98 8.70 4.43
C ILE A 26 -28.98 9.61 3.74
N ALA A 27 -27.91 9.06 3.15
CA ALA A 27 -26.89 9.84 2.46
C ALA A 27 -27.46 10.52 1.20
N ALA A 28 -28.31 9.83 0.44
CA ALA A 28 -29.01 10.38 -0.73
C ALA A 28 -29.98 11.50 -0.34
N VAL A 29 -30.69 11.37 0.79
CA VAL A 29 -31.53 12.45 1.32
C VAL A 29 -30.69 13.62 1.84
N ALA A 30 -29.65 13.34 2.62
CA ALA A 30 -28.78 14.35 3.23
C ALA A 30 -27.96 15.15 2.20
N THR A 31 -27.58 14.53 1.09
CA THR A 31 -26.88 15.21 -0.02
C THR A 31 -27.86 15.74 -1.07
N GLY A 32 -28.92 15.00 -1.37
CA GLY A 32 -29.89 15.36 -2.39
C GLY A 32 -30.77 16.55 -2.02
N VAL A 33 -31.13 16.73 -0.74
CA VAL A 33 -31.96 17.87 -0.30
C VAL A 33 -31.22 19.21 -0.42
N PRO A 34 -30.00 19.39 0.13
CA PRO A 34 -29.26 20.64 -0.03
C PRO A 34 -28.93 20.95 -1.50
N ILE A 35 -28.53 19.94 -2.27
CA ILE A 35 -28.19 20.12 -3.69
C ILE A 35 -29.45 20.40 -4.50
N GLY A 36 -30.58 19.76 -4.20
CA GLY A 36 -31.87 20.06 -4.82
C GLY A 36 -32.32 21.50 -4.57
N ILE A 37 -32.12 22.01 -3.34
CA ILE A 37 -32.37 23.43 -3.02
C ILE A 37 -31.43 24.34 -3.82
N MET A 38 -30.15 24.00 -3.93
CA MET A 38 -29.19 24.77 -4.75
C MET A 38 -29.55 24.76 -6.24
N VAL A 39 -29.96 23.61 -6.79
CA VAL A 39 -30.41 23.47 -8.18
C VAL A 39 -31.64 24.33 -8.46
N PHE A 40 -32.63 24.31 -7.57
CA PHE A 40 -33.84 25.13 -7.71
C PHE A 40 -33.59 26.63 -7.55
N THR A 41 -32.52 27.03 -6.86
CA THR A 41 -32.25 28.44 -6.55
C THR A 41 -31.20 29.09 -7.46
N HIS A 42 -30.33 28.29 -8.10
CA HIS A 42 -29.17 28.81 -8.84
C HIS A 42 -29.07 28.28 -10.30
N ASP A 43 -30.15 27.74 -10.88
CA ASP A 43 -30.18 27.19 -12.25
C ASP A 43 -29.03 26.20 -12.55
N ILE A 44 -28.63 25.43 -11.54
CA ILE A 44 -27.54 24.45 -11.67
C ILE A 44 -28.04 23.27 -12.52
N PRO A 45 -27.27 22.80 -13.52
CA PRO A 45 -27.71 21.69 -14.36
C PRO A 45 -27.98 20.43 -13.50
N ILE A 46 -29.15 19.81 -13.73
CA ILE A 46 -29.63 18.62 -12.99
C ILE A 46 -28.62 17.46 -12.99
N VAL A 47 -27.73 17.44 -13.99
CA VAL A 47 -26.61 16.50 -14.09
C VAL A 47 -25.78 16.51 -12.80
N LEU A 48 -25.48 17.68 -12.21
CA LEU A 48 -24.66 17.80 -11.01
C LEU A 48 -25.29 17.15 -9.77
N LEU A 49 -26.61 16.93 -9.76
CA LEU A 49 -27.30 16.20 -8.67
C LEU A 49 -27.06 14.68 -8.72
N SER A 50 -26.82 14.11 -9.91
CA SER A 50 -26.65 12.66 -10.09
C SER A 50 -25.27 12.15 -9.64
N TRP A 51 -24.21 12.94 -9.82
CA TRP A 51 -22.83 12.59 -9.44
C TRP A 51 -22.65 12.15 -7.97
N PRO A 52 -23.11 12.90 -6.96
CA PRO A 52 -22.93 12.49 -5.56
C PRO A 52 -23.70 11.21 -5.25
N ILE A 53 -24.89 11.01 -5.81
CA ILE A 53 -25.70 9.81 -5.60
C ILE A 53 -24.99 8.58 -6.18
N VAL A 54 -24.53 8.66 -7.43
CA VAL A 54 -23.74 7.57 -8.05
C VAL A 54 -22.46 7.33 -7.24
N GLY A 55 -21.77 8.40 -6.82
CA GLY A 55 -20.58 8.31 -5.96
C GLY A 55 -20.85 7.54 -4.66
N ILE A 56 -22.00 7.78 -4.02
CA ILE A 56 -22.42 7.03 -2.82
C ILE A 56 -22.63 5.55 -3.15
N VAL A 57 -23.33 5.22 -4.24
CA VAL A 57 -23.58 3.82 -4.64
C VAL A 57 -22.27 3.09 -4.95
N ILE A 58 -21.36 3.73 -5.67
CA ILE A 58 -20.01 3.21 -5.97
C ILE A 58 -19.21 3.01 -4.68
N GLY A 59 -19.24 3.98 -3.77
CA GLY A 59 -18.57 3.91 -2.47
C GLY A 59 -19.11 2.78 -1.58
N VAL A 60 -20.41 2.55 -1.60
CA VAL A 60 -21.04 1.42 -0.91
C VAL A 60 -20.58 0.09 -1.49
N ALA A 61 -20.56 -0.05 -2.82
CA ALA A 61 -20.08 -1.28 -3.46
C ALA A 61 -18.60 -1.56 -3.11
N MET A 62 -17.76 -0.51 -3.08
CA MET A 62 -16.38 -0.59 -2.64
C MET A 62 -16.28 -1.04 -1.17
N LEU A 63 -17.03 -0.39 -0.27
CA LEU A 63 -17.04 -0.72 1.15
C LEU A 63 -17.51 -2.16 1.39
N TYR A 64 -18.54 -2.61 0.68
CA TYR A 64 -19.03 -3.98 0.75
C TYR A 64 -17.95 -4.99 0.36
N GLY A 65 -17.27 -4.76 -0.77
CA GLY A 65 -16.17 -5.61 -1.22
C GLY A 65 -15.04 -5.70 -0.19
N ALA A 66 -14.66 -4.58 0.42
CA ALA A 66 -13.63 -4.56 1.45
C ALA A 66 -14.07 -5.28 2.74
N ILE A 67 -15.26 -4.95 3.26
CA ILE A 67 -15.82 -5.56 4.48
C ILE A 67 -15.95 -7.08 4.32
N ARG A 68 -16.34 -7.56 3.13
CA ARG A 68 -16.43 -8.99 2.84
C ARG A 68 -15.09 -9.69 3.11
N VAL A 69 -13.99 -9.16 2.61
CA VAL A 69 -12.68 -9.80 2.85
C VAL A 69 -12.23 -9.65 4.30
N LEU A 70 -12.39 -8.45 4.88
CA LEU A 70 -11.94 -8.16 6.24
C LEU A 70 -12.65 -9.02 7.30
N LEU A 71 -13.95 -9.27 7.16
CA LEU A 71 -14.72 -10.05 8.15
C LEU A 71 -14.48 -11.56 8.07
N TYR A 72 -14.23 -12.09 6.87
CA TYR A 72 -14.17 -13.53 6.66
C TYR A 72 -12.74 -14.10 6.59
N HIS A 73 -11.73 -13.27 6.30
CA HIS A 73 -10.35 -13.74 6.19
C HIS A 73 -9.66 -13.81 7.58
N PRO A 74 -9.12 -14.97 8.01
CA PRO A 74 -8.55 -15.12 9.35
C PRO A 74 -7.38 -14.18 9.67
N VAL A 75 -6.63 -13.70 8.67
CA VAL A 75 -5.51 -12.77 8.88
C VAL A 75 -5.92 -11.43 9.54
N PHE A 76 -7.18 -11.00 9.35
CA PHE A 76 -7.68 -9.74 9.91
C PHE A 76 -8.41 -9.93 11.24
N ASP A 77 -8.53 -11.17 11.73
CA ASP A 77 -9.14 -11.50 13.00
C ASP A 77 -8.24 -12.48 13.77
N SER A 78 -7.46 -11.92 14.70
CA SER A 78 -6.43 -12.69 15.40
C SER A 78 -7.01 -13.80 16.28
N ASP A 79 -8.22 -13.62 16.82
CA ASP A 79 -8.86 -14.62 17.68
C ASP A 79 -9.45 -15.75 16.83
N TYR A 80 -10.05 -15.41 15.70
CA TYR A 80 -10.47 -16.41 14.72
C TYR A 80 -9.30 -17.21 14.17
N SER A 81 -8.18 -16.55 13.86
CA SER A 81 -6.95 -17.23 13.42
C SER A 81 -6.40 -18.18 14.50
N LYS A 82 -6.35 -17.75 15.76
CA LYS A 82 -5.89 -18.62 16.88
C LYS A 82 -6.81 -19.82 17.07
N TRP A 83 -8.11 -19.59 17.05
CA TRP A 83 -9.10 -20.66 17.16
C TRP A 83 -9.02 -21.63 15.98
N LEU A 84 -8.91 -21.13 14.75
CA LEU A 84 -8.81 -21.96 13.56
C LEU A 84 -7.56 -22.84 13.60
N ALA A 85 -6.44 -22.32 14.14
CA ALA A 85 -5.19 -23.04 14.31
C ALA A 85 -5.23 -24.17 15.35
N THR A 86 -6.20 -24.17 16.29
CA THR A 86 -6.36 -25.25 17.28
C THR A 86 -7.41 -26.29 16.88
N THR A 87 -8.20 -26.02 15.84
CA THR A 87 -9.17 -26.97 15.29
C THR A 87 -8.52 -27.91 14.26
N PRO A 88 -9.06 -29.12 14.03
CA PRO A 88 -8.62 -30.01 12.95
C PRO A 88 -9.15 -29.52 11.58
N TRP A 89 -9.13 -28.22 11.33
CA TRP A 89 -9.57 -27.64 10.06
C TRP A 89 -8.52 -27.90 8.98
N GLU A 90 -8.99 -28.29 7.79
CA GLU A 90 -8.17 -28.50 6.62
C GLU A 90 -8.54 -27.49 5.52
N PRO A 91 -7.59 -27.08 4.65
CA PRO A 91 -7.83 -26.09 3.61
C PRO A 91 -8.95 -26.41 2.62
N GLU A 92 -9.30 -27.69 2.46
CA GLU A 92 -10.39 -28.15 1.59
C GLU A 92 -11.77 -27.99 2.24
N LEU A 93 -11.83 -27.81 3.57
CA LEU A 93 -13.06 -27.65 4.31
C LEU A 93 -13.53 -26.19 4.31
N PRO A 94 -14.86 -25.96 4.24
CA PRO A 94 -15.39 -24.62 4.28
C PRO A 94 -15.04 -23.94 5.61
N LEU A 95 -14.63 -22.68 5.53
CA LEU A 95 -14.30 -21.89 6.72
C LEU A 95 -15.54 -21.69 7.60
N PRO A 96 -15.43 -21.91 8.93
CA PRO A 96 -16.56 -21.82 9.84
C PRO A 96 -17.30 -20.47 9.83
N LYS A 97 -16.58 -19.35 9.65
CA LYS A 97 -17.20 -18.02 9.58
C LYS A 97 -17.92 -17.76 8.25
N GLY A 98 -17.43 -18.30 7.14
CA GLY A 98 -17.91 -17.88 5.83
C GLY A 98 -16.98 -18.30 4.69
N PRO A 99 -17.51 -18.46 3.46
CA PRO A 99 -16.67 -18.54 2.29
C PRO A 99 -15.96 -17.19 2.09
N ILE A 100 -14.65 -17.25 1.91
CA ILE A 100 -13.84 -16.09 1.48
C ILE A 100 -14.01 -15.84 -0.02
N HIS A 101 -14.34 -16.88 -0.81
CA HIS A 101 -14.69 -16.70 -2.22
C HIS A 101 -16.01 -15.95 -2.39
N LEU A 102 -16.14 -15.35 -3.57
CA LEU A 102 -17.38 -14.77 -4.05
C LEU A 102 -18.47 -15.85 -4.13
N VAL A 103 -19.63 -15.56 -3.54
CA VAL A 103 -20.84 -16.37 -3.68
C VAL A 103 -21.83 -15.66 -4.59
N TRP A 104 -22.82 -16.40 -5.10
CA TRP A 104 -23.86 -15.82 -5.95
C TRP A 104 -24.60 -14.64 -5.30
N GLY A 105 -24.74 -14.65 -3.96
CA GLY A 105 -25.34 -13.56 -3.20
C GLY A 105 -24.56 -12.24 -3.33
N ASP A 106 -23.22 -12.30 -3.39
CA ASP A 106 -22.37 -11.13 -3.63
C ASP A 106 -22.70 -10.54 -5.02
N GLY A 107 -22.89 -11.41 -6.03
CA GLY A 107 -23.28 -11.02 -7.39
C GLY A 107 -24.66 -10.36 -7.46
N VAL A 108 -25.64 -10.83 -6.70
CA VAL A 108 -26.97 -10.21 -6.62
C VAL A 108 -26.89 -8.82 -6.01
N ILE A 109 -26.13 -8.64 -4.92
CA ILE A 109 -25.96 -7.33 -4.27
C ILE A 109 -25.31 -6.34 -5.24
N VAL A 110 -24.24 -6.74 -5.91
CA VAL A 110 -23.57 -5.89 -6.90
C VAL A 110 -24.50 -5.57 -8.08
N ALA A 111 -25.28 -6.54 -8.58
CA ALA A 111 -26.23 -6.32 -9.65
C ALA A 111 -27.34 -5.31 -9.25
N VAL A 112 -27.84 -5.39 -8.02
CA VAL A 112 -28.79 -4.41 -7.47
C VAL A 112 -28.17 -3.02 -7.40
N LEU A 113 -26.92 -2.89 -6.92
CA LEU A 113 -26.22 -1.61 -6.88
C LEU A 113 -25.97 -1.04 -8.28
N CYS A 114 -25.63 -1.88 -9.27
CA CYS A 114 -25.50 -1.48 -10.67
C CYS A 114 -26.85 -0.99 -11.25
N GLY A 115 -27.93 -1.72 -10.97
CA GLY A 115 -29.28 -1.33 -11.37
C GLY A 115 -29.71 0.00 -10.75
N LEU A 116 -29.47 0.18 -9.44
CA LEU A 116 -29.73 1.44 -8.74
C LEU A 116 -28.89 2.59 -9.30
N SER A 117 -27.60 2.38 -9.54
CA SER A 117 -26.73 3.38 -10.17
C SER A 117 -27.26 3.80 -11.54
N THR A 118 -27.70 2.84 -12.36
CA THR A 118 -28.28 3.09 -13.69
C THR A 118 -29.57 3.88 -13.59
N LEU A 119 -30.48 3.45 -12.71
CA LEU A 119 -31.75 4.14 -12.47
C LEU A 119 -31.50 5.57 -11.98
N LEU A 120 -30.57 5.80 -11.06
CA LEU A 120 -30.31 7.13 -10.50
C LEU A 120 -29.54 8.07 -11.45
N SER A 121 -29.11 7.59 -12.62
CA SER A 121 -28.30 8.33 -13.62
C SER A 121 -29.12 8.91 -14.78
N PHE A 122 -30.42 9.17 -14.62
CA PHE A 122 -31.40 9.55 -15.67
C PHE A 122 -31.04 10.72 -16.62
N SER A 123 -29.96 11.47 -16.39
CA SER A 123 -29.62 12.66 -17.19
C SER A 123 -28.18 12.69 -17.71
N ILE A 124 -27.45 11.58 -17.63
CA ILE A 124 -26.05 11.53 -18.09
C ILE A 124 -26.00 11.06 -19.55
N PRO A 125 -25.35 11.81 -20.47
CA PRO A 125 -25.25 11.47 -21.90
C PRO A 125 -24.45 10.17 -22.17
N GLU A 126 -24.25 9.85 -23.46
CA GLU A 126 -23.83 8.58 -24.12
C GLU A 126 -22.84 7.62 -23.41
N ASP A 127 -22.14 8.03 -22.35
CA ASP A 127 -21.27 7.21 -21.50
C ASP A 127 -21.96 6.61 -20.26
N ALA A 128 -23.30 6.59 -20.23
CA ALA A 128 -24.13 6.05 -19.15
C ALA A 128 -23.74 4.62 -18.70
N TRP A 129 -23.10 3.84 -19.58
CA TRP A 129 -22.65 2.48 -19.29
C TRP A 129 -21.57 2.42 -18.19
N LEU A 130 -20.70 3.42 -18.06
CA LEU A 130 -19.69 3.48 -16.99
C LEU A 130 -20.34 3.59 -15.60
N TYR A 131 -21.44 4.33 -15.50
CA TYR A 131 -22.21 4.48 -14.27
C TYR A 131 -22.93 3.18 -13.91
N ALA A 132 -23.41 2.45 -14.92
CA ALA A 132 -24.04 1.14 -14.73
C ALA A 132 -23.05 0.11 -14.17
N ILE A 133 -21.81 0.06 -14.70
CA ILE A 133 -20.81 -0.92 -14.26
C ILE A 133 -19.92 -0.44 -13.10
N GLY A 134 -19.92 0.86 -12.81
CA GLY A 134 -19.08 1.49 -11.78
C GLY A 134 -19.11 0.77 -10.43
N PRO A 135 -20.28 0.40 -9.88
CA PRO A 135 -20.36 -0.38 -8.64
C PRO A 135 -19.69 -1.75 -8.73
N ALA A 136 -19.79 -2.45 -9.86
CA ALA A 136 -19.11 -3.74 -10.05
C ALA A 136 -17.59 -3.58 -10.09
N LEU A 137 -17.10 -2.51 -10.74
CA LEU A 137 -15.67 -2.20 -10.81
C LEU A 137 -15.10 -1.82 -9.44
N SER A 138 -15.81 -0.98 -8.68
CA SER A 138 -15.36 -0.56 -7.36
C SER A 138 -15.40 -1.71 -6.35
N PHE A 139 -16.40 -2.58 -6.42
CA PHE A 139 -16.45 -3.82 -5.65
C PHE A 139 -15.27 -4.74 -5.97
N ALA A 140 -15.00 -5.00 -7.26
CA ALA A 140 -13.88 -5.83 -7.70
C ALA A 140 -12.53 -5.24 -7.27
N ALA A 141 -12.36 -3.92 -7.40
CA ALA A 141 -11.15 -3.21 -6.96
C ALA A 141 -10.96 -3.32 -5.43
N ALA A 142 -12.02 -3.14 -4.64
CA ALA A 142 -11.93 -3.26 -3.19
C ALA A 142 -11.54 -4.67 -2.74
N ILE A 143 -12.11 -5.70 -3.38
CA ILE A 143 -11.75 -7.10 -3.14
C ILE A 143 -10.31 -7.38 -3.57
N ALA A 144 -9.89 -6.91 -4.74
CA ALA A 144 -8.52 -7.04 -5.21
C ALA A 144 -7.52 -6.44 -4.22
N ILE A 145 -7.78 -5.22 -3.73
CA ILE A 145 -6.95 -4.53 -2.74
C ILE A 145 -6.89 -5.33 -1.44
N THR A 146 -8.04 -5.70 -0.88
CA THR A 146 -8.09 -6.37 0.44
C THR A 146 -7.52 -7.79 0.40
N TRP A 147 -7.73 -8.56 -0.68
CA TRP A 147 -7.03 -9.83 -0.87
C TRP A 147 -5.53 -9.65 -1.08
N THR A 148 -5.10 -8.60 -1.79
CA THR A 148 -3.66 -8.29 -1.93
C THR A 148 -3.04 -7.95 -0.57
N LEU A 149 -3.74 -7.19 0.28
CA LEU A 149 -3.32 -6.93 1.66
C LEU A 149 -3.25 -8.22 2.49
N ALA A 150 -4.22 -9.13 2.34
CA ALA A 150 -4.19 -10.43 3.00
C ALA A 150 -2.99 -11.28 2.54
N ASN A 151 -2.70 -11.29 1.24
CA ASN A 151 -1.52 -11.95 0.68
C ASN A 151 -0.22 -11.35 1.20
N LEU A 152 -0.15 -10.02 1.32
CA LEU A 152 1.01 -9.34 1.90
C LEU A 152 1.20 -9.74 3.37
N ALA A 153 0.13 -9.70 4.16
CA ALA A 153 0.17 -10.06 5.58
C ALA A 153 0.53 -11.54 5.81
N THR A 154 0.19 -12.42 4.87
CA THR A 154 0.50 -13.87 4.94
C THR A 154 1.79 -14.26 4.21
N GLY A 155 2.55 -13.29 3.70
CA GLY A 155 3.85 -13.53 3.06
C GLY A 155 3.80 -14.09 1.63
N GLN A 156 2.65 -14.08 0.97
CA GLN A 156 2.47 -14.49 -0.44
C GLN A 156 2.94 -13.40 -1.41
N THR A 157 4.22 -13.04 -1.32
CA THR A 157 4.79 -11.87 -2.03
C THR A 157 4.69 -11.98 -3.55
N ALA A 158 4.83 -13.17 -4.13
CA ALA A 158 4.73 -13.36 -5.58
C ALA A 158 3.37 -12.91 -6.14
N HIS A 159 2.26 -13.30 -5.49
CA HIS A 159 0.92 -12.90 -5.88
C HIS A 159 0.67 -11.40 -5.68
N VAL A 160 1.23 -10.82 -4.61
CA VAL A 160 1.19 -9.36 -4.39
C VAL A 160 1.86 -8.62 -5.54
N TRP A 161 3.06 -9.03 -5.94
CA TRP A 161 3.75 -8.39 -7.07
C TRP A 161 2.96 -8.56 -8.36
N CYS A 162 2.47 -9.77 -8.66
CA CYS A 162 1.65 -9.98 -9.87
C CYS A 162 0.40 -9.10 -9.88
N ALA A 163 -0.29 -8.95 -8.74
CA ALA A 163 -1.46 -8.10 -8.59
C ALA A 163 -1.11 -6.61 -8.81
N LEU A 164 0.01 -6.13 -8.27
CA LEU A 164 0.45 -4.75 -8.42
C LEU A 164 0.96 -4.42 -9.84
N PHE A 165 1.59 -5.38 -10.53
CA PHE A 165 2.07 -5.21 -11.91
C PHE A 165 0.99 -5.32 -12.97
N ALA A 166 -0.10 -6.05 -12.69
CA ALA A 166 -1.16 -6.30 -13.68
C ALA A 166 -1.75 -5.02 -14.29
N PRO A 167 -2.08 -3.95 -13.55
CA PRO A 167 -2.57 -2.70 -14.14
C PRO A 167 -1.56 -2.07 -15.12
N CYS A 168 -0.28 -2.02 -14.75
CA CYS A 168 0.77 -1.49 -15.61
C CYS A 168 0.92 -2.31 -16.90
N LEU A 169 0.88 -3.64 -16.78
CA LEU A 169 0.99 -4.54 -17.93
C LEU A 169 -0.20 -4.39 -18.88
N LEU A 170 -1.42 -4.30 -18.35
CA LEU A 170 -2.62 -4.09 -19.16
C LEU A 170 -2.60 -2.73 -19.88
N GLY A 171 -2.07 -1.70 -19.23
CA GLY A 171 -1.81 -0.39 -19.86
C GLY A 171 -0.74 -0.47 -20.96
N LEU A 172 0.36 -1.19 -20.72
CA LEU A 172 1.44 -1.42 -21.69
C LEU A 172 0.97 -2.17 -22.93
N LEU A 173 0.04 -3.11 -22.77
CA LEU A 173 -0.55 -3.86 -23.89
C LEU A 173 -1.43 -2.98 -24.79
N GLY A 174 -1.63 -1.69 -24.46
CA GLY A 174 -2.42 -0.77 -25.26
C GLY A 174 -3.87 -1.21 -25.41
N LEU A 175 -4.38 -1.96 -24.41
CA LEU A 175 -5.75 -2.45 -24.45
C LEU A 175 -6.71 -1.26 -24.56
N PRO A 176 -7.82 -1.40 -25.31
CA PRO A 176 -8.85 -0.37 -25.34
C PRO A 176 -9.34 -0.05 -23.92
N VAL A 177 -10.02 1.08 -23.73
CA VAL A 177 -10.57 1.48 -22.42
C VAL A 177 -11.39 0.35 -21.78
N SER A 178 -12.09 -0.45 -22.60
CA SER A 178 -12.80 -1.65 -22.16
C SER A 178 -11.89 -2.71 -21.52
N GLY A 179 -10.64 -2.87 -21.96
CA GLY A 179 -9.66 -3.77 -21.33
C GLY A 179 -9.16 -3.28 -19.97
N ILE A 180 -9.03 -1.95 -19.78
CA ILE A 180 -8.68 -1.36 -18.48
C ILE A 180 -9.79 -1.62 -17.47
N ILE A 181 -11.05 -1.63 -17.92
CA ILE A 181 -12.21 -1.93 -17.09
C ILE A 181 -12.21 -3.37 -16.57
N PHE A 182 -11.59 -4.30 -17.30
CA PHE A 182 -11.41 -5.67 -16.79
C PHE A 182 -10.25 -5.81 -15.79
N CYS A 183 -9.39 -4.79 -15.65
CA CYS A 183 -8.22 -4.84 -14.78
C CYS A 183 -8.55 -5.20 -13.32
N PRO A 184 -9.54 -4.58 -12.63
CA PRO A 184 -9.87 -4.93 -11.26
C PRO A 184 -10.25 -6.40 -11.08
N PHE A 185 -10.94 -6.99 -12.08
CA PHE A 185 -11.30 -8.41 -12.06
C PHE A 185 -10.09 -9.33 -12.24
N VAL A 186 -9.17 -8.98 -13.15
CA VAL A 186 -7.91 -9.72 -13.34
C VAL A 186 -7.07 -9.68 -12.07
N VAL A 187 -6.91 -8.49 -11.47
CA VAL A 187 -6.17 -8.32 -10.21
C VAL A 187 -6.86 -9.10 -9.09
N ALA A 188 -8.19 -9.04 -8.99
CA ALA A 188 -8.95 -9.81 -8.01
C ALA A 188 -8.74 -11.32 -8.19
N ALA A 189 -8.71 -11.83 -9.42
CA ALA A 189 -8.46 -13.24 -9.69
C ALA A 189 -7.03 -13.68 -9.27
N ILE A 190 -6.01 -12.87 -9.57
CA ILE A 190 -4.63 -13.11 -9.13
C ILE A 190 -4.55 -13.09 -7.59
N ALA A 191 -5.17 -12.11 -6.96
CA ALA A 191 -5.18 -11.96 -5.51
C ALA A 191 -5.95 -13.10 -4.83
N TRP A 192 -7.08 -13.53 -5.39
CA TRP A 192 -7.84 -14.70 -4.95
C TRP A 192 -6.99 -15.96 -4.97
N HIS A 193 -6.27 -16.21 -6.07
CA HIS A 193 -5.38 -17.36 -6.17
C HIS A 193 -4.30 -17.32 -5.08
N GLY A 194 -3.74 -16.15 -4.80
CA GLY A 194 -2.81 -15.95 -3.68
C GLY A 194 -3.44 -16.29 -2.33
N VAL A 195 -4.66 -15.84 -2.08
CA VAL A 195 -5.37 -16.07 -0.81
C VAL A 195 -5.65 -17.56 -0.62
N HIS A 196 -6.10 -18.24 -1.67
CA HIS A 196 -6.35 -19.68 -1.64
C HIS A 196 -5.05 -20.47 -1.37
N HIS A 197 -3.96 -20.12 -2.05
CA HIS A 197 -2.66 -20.73 -1.80
C HIS A 197 -2.12 -20.40 -0.40
N SER A 198 -2.44 -19.22 0.11
CA SER A 198 -2.15 -18.84 1.49
C SER A 198 -2.87 -19.75 2.47
N LEU A 199 -4.19 -19.91 2.34
CA LEU A 199 -4.99 -20.77 3.23
C LEU A 199 -4.53 -22.23 3.23
N LYS A 200 -3.99 -22.73 2.10
CA LYS A 200 -3.37 -24.07 2.03
C LYS A 200 -2.14 -24.23 2.92
N ARG A 201 -1.45 -23.13 3.23
CA ARG A 201 -0.28 -23.09 4.13
C ARG A 201 -0.63 -22.66 5.54
N PHE A 202 -1.91 -22.48 5.86
CA PHE A 202 -2.35 -22.14 7.20
C PHE A 202 -2.00 -23.28 8.17
N PRO A 203 -1.50 -23.00 9.39
CA PRO A 203 -1.32 -21.68 10.02
C PRO A 203 -0.14 -20.86 9.45
N TRP A 204 -0.38 -19.57 9.17
CA TRP A 204 0.63 -18.64 8.62
C TRP A 204 1.64 -18.22 9.68
N GLY A 205 2.63 -19.06 9.84
CA GLY A 205 3.68 -18.90 10.81
C GLY A 205 4.23 -20.29 11.02
N ASN A 206 5.43 -20.52 10.51
CA ASN A 206 6.18 -21.75 10.77
C ASN A 206 6.03 -22.08 12.25
N THR A 207 5.27 -23.14 12.54
CA THR A 207 5.06 -23.81 13.83
C THR A 207 5.15 -22.94 15.09
N THR A 208 4.07 -22.84 15.84
CA THR A 208 4.12 -22.46 17.27
C THR A 208 5.24 -23.18 18.04
N ALA A 209 5.69 -24.35 17.57
CA ALA A 209 6.90 -25.02 18.02
C ALA A 209 8.19 -24.19 17.79
N SER A 210 8.49 -23.66 16.60
CA SER A 210 9.77 -22.96 16.35
C SER A 210 9.89 -21.67 17.15
N LYS A 211 8.80 -20.91 17.34
CA LYS A 211 8.81 -19.75 18.25
C LYS A 211 8.95 -20.16 19.71
N LEU A 212 8.34 -21.28 20.16
CA LEU A 212 8.57 -21.82 21.51
C LEU A 212 10.01 -22.32 21.71
N TRP A 213 10.63 -22.90 20.68
CA TRP A 213 12.04 -23.34 20.71
C TRP A 213 13.00 -22.15 20.67
N GLU A 214 12.67 -21.08 19.94
CA GLU A 214 13.41 -19.80 19.96
C GLU A 214 13.28 -19.10 21.30
N ASP A 215 12.08 -19.03 21.90
CA ASP A 215 11.92 -18.45 23.25
C ASP A 215 12.66 -19.26 24.32
N LYS A 216 12.64 -20.60 24.22
CA LYS A 216 13.38 -21.48 25.16
C LYS A 216 14.90 -21.41 24.95
N SER A 217 15.38 -21.29 23.72
CA SER A 217 16.82 -21.15 23.44
C SER A 217 17.35 -19.75 23.76
N GLN A 218 16.53 -18.71 23.59
CA GLN A 218 16.87 -17.36 24.04
C GLN A 218 16.84 -17.22 25.57
N ALA A 219 16.02 -18.00 26.28
CA ALA A 219 16.07 -18.09 27.73
C ALA A 219 17.36 -18.77 28.25
N LEU A 220 18.02 -19.61 27.44
CA LEU A 220 19.27 -20.29 27.79
C LEU A 220 20.50 -19.39 27.61
N ILE A 221 20.43 -18.35 26.78
CA ILE A 221 21.52 -17.38 26.60
C ILE A 221 21.35 -16.28 27.64
N GLY A 222 22.03 -16.46 28.78
CA GLY A 222 21.97 -15.53 29.91
C GLY A 222 22.29 -14.07 29.55
N TRP A 223 21.79 -13.16 30.38
CA TRP A 223 22.15 -11.74 30.37
C TRP A 223 23.68 -11.60 30.59
N PRO A 224 24.42 -10.76 29.83
CA PRO A 224 23.96 -9.62 29.02
C PRO A 224 23.87 -9.87 27.49
N TYR A 225 24.15 -11.08 27.01
CA TYR A 225 24.28 -11.34 25.58
C TYR A 225 22.97 -11.24 24.80
N ARG A 226 21.82 -11.27 25.49
CA ARG A 226 20.49 -11.04 24.90
C ARG A 226 20.38 -9.72 24.14
N ASN A 227 21.05 -8.67 24.62
CA ASN A 227 21.02 -7.34 23.97
C ASN A 227 22.04 -7.23 22.82
N LEU A 228 23.05 -8.10 22.78
CA LEU A 228 24.02 -8.20 21.69
C LEU A 228 23.53 -9.11 20.55
N LEU A 229 22.58 -9.99 20.86
CA LEU A 229 21.92 -10.90 19.93
C LEU A 229 20.54 -10.41 19.49
N LEU A 230 20.20 -9.14 19.72
CA LEU A 230 19.10 -8.51 19.00
C LEU A 230 19.35 -8.80 17.53
N GLN A 231 18.55 -9.73 16.99
CA GLN A 231 18.45 -9.94 15.56
C GLN A 231 17.92 -8.62 15.05
N SER A 232 18.83 -7.69 14.74
CA SER A 232 18.51 -6.50 14.00
C SER A 232 17.87 -7.06 12.74
N GLY A 233 16.54 -6.95 12.67
CA GLY A 233 15.82 -7.42 11.50
C GLY A 233 16.56 -6.79 10.34
N ASP A 234 17.09 -7.61 9.43
CA ASP A 234 17.88 -7.08 8.31
C ASP A 234 16.95 -6.17 7.52
N PHE A 235 16.97 -4.87 7.82
CA PHE A 235 16.29 -3.82 7.06
C PHE A 235 16.96 -3.63 5.69
N HIS A 236 17.91 -4.50 5.35
CA HIS A 236 18.42 -4.59 4.00
C HIS A 236 17.34 -5.17 3.10
N VAL A 237 16.71 -4.27 2.34
CA VAL A 237 15.87 -4.69 1.22
C VAL A 237 16.75 -5.45 0.26
N ASN A 238 16.38 -6.68 -0.08
CA ASN A 238 17.09 -7.44 -1.10
C ASN A 238 17.10 -6.61 -2.40
N PHE A 239 18.26 -6.47 -3.04
CA PHE A 239 18.40 -5.72 -4.30
C PHE A 239 17.37 -6.16 -5.35
N ARG A 240 17.09 -7.47 -5.45
CA ARG A 240 16.05 -7.99 -6.36
C ARG A 240 14.67 -7.40 -6.08
N ARG A 241 14.32 -7.25 -4.80
CA ARG A 241 13.07 -6.62 -4.37
C ARG A 241 13.06 -5.11 -4.67
N ALA A 242 14.19 -4.43 -4.46
CA ALA A 242 14.31 -3.02 -4.83
C ALA A 242 14.12 -2.80 -6.34
N VAL A 243 14.67 -3.68 -7.18
CA VAL A 243 14.47 -3.66 -8.64
C VAL A 243 13.01 -3.89 -9.04
N LEU A 244 12.33 -4.82 -8.38
CA LEU A 244 10.89 -5.04 -8.59
C LEU A 244 10.06 -3.82 -8.15
N GLU A 245 10.34 -3.25 -6.98
CA GLU A 245 9.69 -2.03 -6.49
C GLU A 245 9.92 -0.84 -7.44
N SER A 246 11.14 -0.68 -7.97
CA SER A 246 11.46 0.39 -8.91
C SER A 246 10.81 0.23 -10.27
N SER A 247 10.77 -1.00 -10.82
CA SER A 247 10.11 -1.25 -12.11
C SER A 247 8.61 -1.07 -12.00
N LEU A 248 8.01 -1.44 -10.86
CA LEU A 248 6.61 -1.16 -10.57
C LEU A 248 6.34 0.35 -10.54
N ALA A 249 7.14 1.11 -9.78
CA ALA A 249 7.00 2.57 -9.71
C ALA A 249 7.17 3.24 -11.07
N ALA A 250 8.15 2.80 -11.87
CA ALA A 250 8.36 3.30 -13.22
C ALA A 250 7.15 3.03 -14.13
N GLY A 251 6.63 1.82 -14.11
CA GLY A 251 5.46 1.44 -14.91
C GLY A 251 4.21 2.23 -14.53
N TRP A 252 3.98 2.43 -13.23
CA TRP A 252 2.85 3.25 -12.76
C TRP A 252 3.00 4.71 -13.16
N ALA A 253 4.18 5.31 -12.96
CA ALA A 253 4.42 6.69 -13.34
C ALA A 253 4.23 6.90 -14.86
N TRP A 254 4.79 6.01 -15.67
CA TRP A 254 4.59 6.03 -17.12
C TRP A 254 3.10 5.97 -17.49
N TYR A 255 2.37 4.99 -16.91
CA TYR A 255 0.94 4.81 -17.19
C TYR A 255 0.11 6.04 -16.79
N TRP A 256 0.36 6.60 -15.61
CA TRP A 256 -0.34 7.79 -15.13
C TRP A 256 -0.09 9.01 -16.03
N ILE A 257 1.17 9.26 -16.40
CA ILE A 257 1.53 10.39 -17.26
C ILE A 257 0.89 10.22 -18.64
N GLU A 258 0.99 9.04 -19.25
CA GLU A 258 0.37 8.79 -20.56
C GLU A 258 -1.16 8.90 -20.50
N SER A 259 -1.78 8.50 -19.40
CA SER A 259 -3.22 8.67 -19.18
C SER A 259 -3.62 10.13 -19.04
N MET A 260 -2.82 10.96 -18.35
CA MET A 260 -3.05 12.39 -18.24
C MET A 260 -2.91 13.09 -19.60
N ARG A 261 -1.87 12.74 -20.36
CA ARG A 261 -1.61 13.28 -21.71
C ARG A 261 -2.74 13.02 -22.71
N LYS A 262 -3.42 11.87 -22.60
CA LYS A 262 -4.59 11.56 -23.44
C LYS A 262 -5.83 12.37 -23.04
N SER A 263 -5.93 12.74 -21.77
CA SER A 263 -7.06 13.51 -21.26
C SER A 263 -6.91 15.01 -21.52
N ASP A 264 -5.67 15.51 -21.56
CA ASP A 264 -5.41 16.92 -21.75
C ASP A 264 -5.02 17.22 -23.20
N SER A 265 -5.91 17.89 -23.93
CA SER A 265 -5.68 18.29 -25.32
C SER A 265 -4.55 19.32 -25.47
N GLN A 266 -4.16 20.02 -24.39
CA GLN A 266 -3.16 21.08 -24.46
C GLN A 266 -1.73 20.61 -24.17
N GLY A 267 -1.52 19.37 -23.73
CA GLY A 267 -0.18 18.78 -23.67
C GLY A 267 0.83 19.59 -22.87
N ASP A 268 0.42 20.14 -21.71
CA ASP A 268 1.29 20.92 -20.84
C ASP A 268 2.38 20.05 -20.21
N LEU A 269 3.54 20.02 -20.88
CA LEU A 269 4.76 19.34 -20.43
C LEU A 269 5.16 19.72 -19.00
N ASP A 270 4.85 20.95 -18.58
CA ASP A 270 5.16 21.47 -17.25
C ASP A 270 4.42 20.71 -16.15
N ALA A 271 3.15 20.34 -16.36
CA ALA A 271 2.35 19.64 -15.36
C ALA A 271 2.91 18.23 -15.09
N GLU A 272 3.35 17.52 -16.13
CA GLU A 272 3.93 16.18 -16.03
C GLU A 272 5.25 16.20 -15.25
N MET A 273 6.13 17.16 -15.57
CA MET A 273 7.41 17.32 -14.87
C MET A 273 7.21 17.70 -13.40
N VAL A 274 6.25 18.58 -13.12
CA VAL A 274 5.89 18.98 -11.75
C VAL A 274 5.39 17.78 -10.94
N ALA A 275 4.51 16.94 -11.51
CA ALA A 275 4.02 15.74 -10.83
C ALA A 275 5.14 14.76 -10.46
N VAL A 276 6.10 14.55 -11.35
CA VAL A 276 7.28 13.69 -11.13
C VAL A 276 8.21 14.30 -10.08
N GLY A 277 8.38 15.62 -10.10
CA GLY A 277 9.12 16.37 -9.08
C GLY A 277 8.51 16.17 -7.69
N PHE A 278 7.20 16.35 -7.54
CA PHE A 278 6.50 16.10 -6.28
C PHE A 278 6.61 14.64 -5.84
N GLY A 279 6.45 13.68 -6.75
CA GLY A 279 6.63 12.26 -6.45
C GLY A 279 8.04 11.96 -5.92
N THR A 280 9.07 12.53 -6.55
CA THR A 280 10.46 12.41 -6.11
C THR A 280 10.67 12.99 -4.71
N LEU A 281 10.17 14.21 -4.47
CA LEU A 281 10.27 14.87 -3.17
C LEU A 281 9.52 14.08 -2.08
N ALA A 282 8.37 13.50 -2.38
CA ALA A 282 7.63 12.67 -1.45
C ALA A 282 8.42 11.41 -1.06
N ILE A 283 9.03 10.70 -2.02
CA ILE A 283 9.86 9.52 -1.75
C ILE A 283 11.09 9.90 -0.90
N VAL A 284 11.73 11.02 -1.23
CA VAL A 284 12.83 11.58 -0.43
C VAL A 284 12.38 11.90 0.99
N GLY A 285 11.22 12.56 1.15
CA GLY A 285 10.65 12.91 2.44
C GLY A 285 10.33 11.69 3.30
N VAL A 286 9.69 10.66 2.73
CA VAL A 286 9.41 9.40 3.42
C VAL A 286 10.71 8.73 3.88
N ARG A 287 11.73 8.70 3.02
CA ARG A 287 13.04 8.14 3.36
C ARG A 287 13.72 8.91 4.49
N LEU A 288 13.79 10.24 4.38
CA LEU A 288 14.38 11.11 5.40
C LEU A 288 13.62 11.01 6.72
N GLY A 289 12.29 10.95 6.70
CA GLY A 289 11.46 10.77 7.89
C GLY A 289 11.71 9.43 8.57
N GLY A 290 11.79 8.34 7.80
CA GLY A 290 12.09 7.00 8.31
C GLY A 290 13.45 6.91 9.00
N TYR A 291 14.51 7.44 8.37
CA TYR A 291 15.85 7.46 8.98
C TYR A 291 15.96 8.50 10.10
N GLY A 292 15.34 9.68 9.94
CA GLY A 292 15.37 10.76 10.92
C GLY A 292 14.78 10.35 12.26
N ALA A 293 13.62 9.67 12.24
CA ALA A 293 12.99 9.16 13.45
C ALA A 293 13.86 8.15 14.21
N ALA A 294 14.64 7.33 13.49
CA ALA A 294 15.52 6.33 14.10
C ALA A 294 16.85 6.90 14.62
N ILE A 295 17.35 8.01 14.06
CA ILE A 295 18.75 8.44 14.21
C ILE A 295 18.90 9.74 15.00
N CYS A 296 17.85 10.57 15.09
CA CYS A 296 17.99 11.89 15.71
C CYS A 296 18.18 11.87 17.23
N SER A 297 18.32 10.71 17.89
CA SER A 297 18.76 10.69 19.28
C SER A 297 20.28 10.94 19.45
N HIS A 298 21.11 10.72 18.42
CA HIS A 298 22.58 10.71 18.61
C HIS A 298 23.43 11.35 17.50
N LEU A 299 22.89 11.50 16.28
CA LEU A 299 23.67 11.97 15.12
C LEU A 299 22.93 13.07 14.33
N CYS A 300 22.01 13.80 14.98
CA CYS A 300 21.37 14.96 14.35
C CYS A 300 22.44 15.95 13.87
N TRP A 301 22.08 16.73 12.85
CA TRP A 301 22.94 17.77 12.28
C TRP A 301 23.54 18.71 13.34
N GLY A 302 22.74 19.14 14.33
CA GLY A 302 23.21 20.00 15.41
C GLY A 302 24.37 19.40 16.22
N GLN A 303 24.34 18.10 16.50
CA GLN A 303 25.40 17.43 17.27
C GLN A 303 26.68 17.25 16.45
N ARG A 304 26.56 17.07 15.13
CA ARG A 304 27.71 17.03 14.22
C ARG A 304 28.41 18.37 14.10
N VAL A 305 27.64 19.44 13.98
CA VAL A 305 28.14 20.82 13.96
C VAL A 305 28.86 21.12 15.29
N ALA A 306 28.26 20.75 16.42
CA ALA A 306 28.87 20.91 17.74
C ALA A 306 30.21 20.15 17.87
N ASN A 307 30.27 18.91 17.37
CA ASN A 307 31.47 18.06 17.46
C ASN A 307 32.49 18.31 16.33
N ARG A 308 32.25 19.28 15.41
CA ARG A 308 33.06 19.55 14.22
C ARG A 308 33.29 18.33 13.32
N GLN A 309 32.42 17.34 13.40
CA GLN A 309 32.44 16.12 12.57
C GLN A 309 31.43 16.27 11.43
N TRP A 310 31.80 17.08 10.44
CA TRP A 310 30.93 17.42 9.30
C TRP A 310 30.60 16.19 8.44
N ILE A 311 31.61 15.33 8.23
CA ILE A 311 31.51 14.14 7.38
C ILE A 311 31.75 12.91 8.25
N VAL A 312 30.77 11.99 8.27
CA VAL A 312 30.89 10.68 8.91
C VAL A 312 30.79 9.63 7.81
N PRO A 313 31.93 9.04 7.38
CA PRO A 313 31.95 8.04 6.32
C PRO A 313 30.92 6.93 6.55
N ARG A 314 30.25 6.48 5.49
CA ARG A 314 29.12 5.51 5.47
C ARG A 314 27.82 5.99 6.11
N HIS A 315 27.88 6.75 7.20
CA HIS A 315 26.67 7.29 7.83
C HIS A 315 26.05 8.43 7.00
N ASP A 316 26.87 9.20 6.28
CA ASP A 316 26.41 10.29 5.41
C ASP A 316 25.59 9.83 4.20
N GLN A 317 25.52 8.53 3.93
CA GLN A 317 24.61 7.97 2.93
C GLN A 317 23.15 8.34 3.18
N ILE A 318 22.77 8.64 4.42
CA ILE A 318 21.41 9.10 4.76
C ILE A 318 21.10 10.46 4.13
N PHE A 319 22.10 11.33 3.97
CA PHE A 319 21.94 12.66 3.36
C PHE A 319 22.33 12.66 1.88
N LEU A 320 23.41 11.94 1.54
CA LEU A 320 23.90 11.86 0.16
C LEU A 320 22.90 11.14 -0.77
N VAL A 321 22.26 10.06 -0.31
CA VAL A 321 21.30 9.32 -1.16
C VAL A 321 20.08 10.17 -1.52
N PRO A 322 19.42 10.89 -0.59
CA PRO A 322 18.38 11.86 -0.93
C PRO A 322 18.80 12.93 -1.94
N ILE A 323 20.00 13.51 -1.80
CA ILE A 323 20.51 14.49 -2.77
C ILE A 323 20.66 13.83 -4.13
N LEU A 324 21.26 12.64 -4.18
CA LEU A 324 21.40 11.86 -5.40
C LEU A 324 20.04 11.50 -6.01
N MET A 325 19.04 11.17 -5.20
CA MET A 325 17.67 10.90 -5.65
C MET A 325 17.04 12.13 -6.31
N VAL A 326 17.19 13.33 -5.73
CA VAL A 326 16.69 14.57 -6.35
C VAL A 326 17.42 14.84 -7.67
N VAL A 327 18.74 14.70 -7.69
CA VAL A 327 19.54 14.88 -8.91
C VAL A 327 19.10 13.89 -9.99
N VAL A 328 18.96 12.61 -9.66
CA VAL A 328 18.54 11.57 -10.61
C VAL A 328 17.11 11.78 -11.08
N GLY A 329 16.19 12.11 -10.18
CA GLY A 329 14.79 12.38 -10.50
C GLY A 329 14.59 13.58 -11.42
N SER A 330 15.49 14.58 -11.37
CA SER A 330 15.42 15.77 -12.24
C SER A 330 16.24 15.62 -13.52
N VAL A 331 17.49 15.16 -13.41
CA VAL A 331 18.44 15.14 -14.53
C VAL A 331 18.16 14.00 -15.50
N VAL A 332 17.78 12.80 -15.01
CA VAL A 332 17.59 11.64 -15.91
C VAL A 332 16.41 11.84 -16.85
N PRO A 333 15.20 12.23 -16.39
CA PRO A 333 14.09 12.49 -17.32
C PRO A 333 14.42 13.56 -18.36
N TRP A 334 15.07 14.66 -17.93
CA TRP A 334 15.50 15.75 -18.81
C TRP A 334 16.51 15.28 -19.87
N ALA A 335 17.55 14.55 -19.45
CA ALA A 335 18.59 14.04 -20.33
C ALA A 335 18.07 12.98 -21.32
N LEU A 336 17.18 12.08 -20.88
CA LEU A 336 16.55 11.08 -21.76
C LEU A 336 15.63 11.75 -22.79
N HIS A 337 14.86 12.75 -22.36
CA HIS A 337 13.94 13.45 -23.26
C HIS A 337 14.67 14.30 -24.30
N ILE A 338 15.57 15.20 -23.86
CA ILE A 338 16.25 16.14 -24.76
C ILE A 338 17.39 15.47 -25.52
N GLY A 339 18.16 14.61 -24.83
CA GLY A 339 19.35 14.00 -25.41
C GLY A 339 19.04 12.83 -26.36
N LEU A 340 18.02 12.02 -26.03
CA LEU A 340 17.68 10.81 -26.80
C LEU A 340 16.32 10.88 -27.51
N GLY A 341 15.56 11.96 -27.34
CA GLY A 341 14.23 12.11 -27.94
C GLY A 341 13.20 11.12 -27.39
N VAL A 342 13.43 10.55 -26.20
CA VAL A 342 12.49 9.61 -25.57
C VAL A 342 11.24 10.37 -25.12
N SER A 343 10.07 9.77 -25.28
CA SER A 343 8.80 10.36 -24.84
C SER A 343 8.85 10.74 -23.35
N VAL A 344 8.29 11.88 -22.99
CA VAL A 344 8.33 12.42 -21.62
C VAL A 344 7.80 11.43 -20.60
N ALA A 345 6.67 10.76 -20.86
CA ALA A 345 6.10 9.73 -20.00
C ALA A 345 7.10 8.61 -19.66
N VAL A 346 7.84 8.10 -20.65
CA VAL A 346 8.83 7.02 -20.45
C VAL A 346 10.04 7.55 -19.69
N SER A 347 10.56 8.73 -20.07
CA SER A 347 11.70 9.37 -19.41
C SER A 347 11.42 9.63 -17.92
N CYS A 348 10.24 10.17 -17.62
CA CYS A 348 9.75 10.42 -16.26
C CYS A 348 9.53 9.12 -15.48
N GLY A 349 8.93 8.10 -16.11
CA GLY A 349 8.78 6.77 -15.50
C GLY A 349 10.12 6.16 -15.11
N ILE A 350 11.10 6.18 -16.00
CA ILE A 350 12.46 5.68 -15.73
C ILE A 350 13.11 6.48 -14.58
N GLY A 351 13.00 7.81 -14.61
CA GLY A 351 13.52 8.67 -13.54
C GLY A 351 12.95 8.32 -12.17
N LEU A 352 11.63 8.22 -12.04
CA LEU A 352 10.99 7.85 -10.77
C LEU A 352 11.35 6.43 -10.34
N GLY A 353 11.44 5.49 -11.28
CA GLY A 353 11.93 4.14 -11.01
C GLY A 353 13.33 4.14 -10.39
N LEU A 354 14.28 4.88 -10.99
CA LEU A 354 15.63 5.00 -10.46
C LEU A 354 15.66 5.68 -9.09
N VAL A 355 14.81 6.68 -8.84
CA VAL A 355 14.64 7.30 -7.51
C VAL A 355 14.20 6.26 -6.48
N VAL A 356 13.22 5.41 -6.80
CA VAL A 356 12.79 4.32 -5.91
C VAL A 356 13.91 3.29 -5.73
N LEU A 357 14.63 2.93 -6.79
CA LEU A 357 15.75 1.98 -6.72
C LEU A 357 16.85 2.49 -5.78
N LEU A 358 17.23 3.76 -5.87
CA LEU A 358 18.18 4.38 -4.96
C LEU A 358 17.61 4.46 -3.54
N GLY A 359 16.36 4.89 -3.41
CA GLY A 359 15.68 5.04 -2.13
C GLY A 359 15.42 3.72 -1.40
N ARG A 360 15.46 2.58 -2.07
CA ARG A 360 15.21 1.25 -1.47
C ARG A 360 16.45 0.35 -1.47
N GLY A 361 17.26 0.42 -2.52
CA GLY A 361 18.42 -0.44 -2.74
C GLY A 361 19.74 0.14 -2.23
N VAL A 362 19.85 1.46 -2.08
CA VAL A 362 21.07 2.10 -1.56
C VAL A 362 20.77 2.70 -0.19
N GLY A 363 21.46 2.25 0.84
CA GLY A 363 21.32 2.81 2.18
C GLY A 363 22.14 2.01 3.19
N PRO A 364 22.49 2.63 4.33
CA PRO A 364 23.23 1.92 5.36
C PRO A 364 22.34 0.84 5.95
N SER A 365 22.93 -0.33 6.19
CA SER A 365 22.25 -1.38 6.95
C SER A 365 22.05 -0.92 8.40
N VAL A 366 21.00 -1.43 9.07
CA VAL A 366 20.80 -1.14 10.51
C VAL A 366 22.02 -1.55 11.33
N ARG A 367 22.67 -2.65 10.96
CA ARG A 367 23.93 -3.08 11.57
C ARG A 367 25.04 -2.04 11.44
N GLU A 368 25.20 -1.42 10.27
CA GLU A 368 26.19 -0.34 10.09
C GLU A 368 25.83 0.91 10.90
N LEU A 369 24.54 1.23 11.01
CA LEU A 369 24.05 2.32 11.86
C LEU A 369 24.28 2.06 13.34
N GLU A 370 24.05 0.84 13.79
CA GLU A 370 24.28 0.41 15.16
C GLU A 370 25.77 0.42 15.50
N LEU A 371 26.64 -0.13 14.64
CA LEU A 371 28.10 -0.12 14.87
C LEU A 371 28.65 1.30 14.97
N THR A 372 28.17 2.21 14.12
CA THR A 372 28.58 3.63 14.18
C THR A 372 28.03 4.34 15.41
N GLY A 373 26.78 4.10 15.81
CA GLY A 373 26.19 4.67 17.02
C GLY A 373 26.80 4.11 18.33
N VAL A 374 27.19 2.84 18.33
CA VAL A 374 27.85 2.20 19.47
C VAL A 374 29.28 2.74 19.63
N HIS A 375 30.04 2.88 18.54
CA HIS A 375 31.35 3.53 18.59
C HIS A 375 31.27 5.00 19.00
N SER A 376 30.20 5.73 18.63
CA SER A 376 30.05 7.11 19.12
C SER A 376 29.77 7.18 20.62
N ARG A 377 28.94 6.28 21.16
CA ARG A 377 28.68 6.19 22.62
C ARG A 377 29.92 5.80 23.42
N PHE A 378 30.66 4.79 22.97
CA PHE A 378 31.84 4.31 23.70
C PHE A 378 33.07 5.19 23.50
N GLY A 379 33.22 5.86 22.36
CA GLY A 379 34.26 6.88 22.16
C GLY A 379 34.12 8.05 23.12
N ALA A 380 32.88 8.47 23.43
CA ALA A 380 32.61 9.52 24.42
C ALA A 380 32.92 9.06 25.87
N LEU A 381 32.65 7.80 26.21
CA LEU A 381 32.97 7.23 27.53
C LEU A 381 34.48 7.00 27.72
N ASP A 382 35.23 6.65 26.67
CA ASP A 382 36.69 6.53 26.76
C ASP A 382 37.36 7.90 26.91
N GLN A 383 36.81 8.95 26.28
CA GLN A 383 37.28 10.32 26.51
C GLN A 383 36.95 10.84 27.93
N SER A 384 35.79 10.49 28.49
CA SER A 384 35.45 10.91 29.87
C SER A 384 36.34 10.24 30.91
N LYS A 385 36.77 8.99 30.69
CA LYS A 385 37.73 8.31 31.58
C LYS A 385 39.11 8.96 31.55
N ARG A 386 39.57 9.46 30.38
CA ARG A 386 40.84 10.20 30.29
C ARG A 386 40.82 11.54 31.04
N PHE A 387 39.65 12.18 31.14
CA PHE A 387 39.49 13.38 31.98
C PHE A 387 39.51 13.08 33.48
N ILE A 388 39.04 11.91 33.92
CA ILE A 388 39.06 11.52 35.34
C ILE A 388 40.46 11.08 35.79
N THR A 389 41.29 10.54 34.90
CA THR A 389 42.69 10.18 35.23
C THR A 389 43.68 11.35 35.18
N ALA A 390 43.30 12.51 34.64
CA ALA A 390 44.18 13.67 34.51
C ALA A 390 44.12 14.66 35.70
N SER A 391 43.19 14.50 36.65
CA SER A 391 43.09 15.36 37.84
C SER A 391 43.70 14.75 39.10
N GLY A 392 44.54 13.72 38.96
CA GLY A 392 45.08 12.91 40.06
C GLY A 392 46.60 12.91 40.16
N SER A 393 47.29 14.01 39.85
CA SER A 393 48.66 14.22 40.32
C SER A 393 49.04 15.71 40.24
N ASN A 394 48.83 16.43 41.34
CA ASN A 394 49.78 17.38 41.89
C ASN A 394 49.25 17.93 43.22
N SER A 395 50.03 17.64 44.28
CA SER A 395 50.16 18.33 45.57
C SER A 395 48.92 18.56 46.42
#